data_AF-A0A961SFV2-F1
#
_entry.id   AF-A0A961SFV2-F1
#
_cell.length_a   1.000
_cell.length_b   1.000
_cell.length_c   1.000
_cell.angle_alpha   90.00
_cell.angle_beta   90.00
_cell.angle_gamma   90.00
#
_symmetry.space_group_name_H-M   'P 1'
#
loop_
_entity.id
_entity.type
_entity.pdbx_description
1 polymer ?
#
loop_
_entity_poly.entity_id
_entity_poly.type
_entity_poly.pdbx_seq_one_letter_code
_entity_poly.pdbx_strand_id
1 'polypeptide(L)'
;TVSSLASRLSRLDNRLDNTDQAKIAEQAGKPLSAIVRDLFDAIDADKVEADAKAAGHPEPDDAAMHAAREDRIKNAANVFTGPLINMIDTIRRDNEQTIDHDNLDTLTRAEWAGDVEENAKKIVQEFEDYLNENRDEIEALSIYFNTPARRSEVTFAMVKDVLRRLAADQPRLAPLTVWRAYAHLDDYKGESPAGDLTALVALIRRVCGLDATLTRHSERVRRNFQNWILKRHSGAGEKFTEAQMDWLRMIRDHLATSFIIEHDDLDMSPFDGKGGLGQMYALFGDNMEDIMTEMNEALSA
;
A
#
# COMPACT_ATOMS: atom_id res chain seq x y z
N THR A 1 18.85 -12.31 -14.25
CA THR A 1 19.40 -13.48 -13.52
C THR A 1 18.29 -14.15 -12.74
N VAL A 2 18.44 -15.44 -12.39
CA VAL A 2 17.43 -16.21 -11.61
C VAL A 2 17.13 -15.53 -10.28
N SER A 3 18.17 -15.03 -9.59
CA SER A 3 18.02 -14.25 -8.35
C SER A 3 17.14 -13.01 -8.54
N SER A 4 17.34 -12.25 -9.62
CA SER A 4 16.54 -11.05 -9.91
C SER A 4 15.07 -11.40 -10.18
N LEU A 5 14.79 -12.50 -10.86
CA LEU A 5 13.43 -12.97 -11.10
C LEU A 5 12.76 -13.41 -9.80
N ALA A 6 13.45 -14.22 -8.98
CA ALA A 6 12.96 -14.67 -7.68
C ALA A 6 12.61 -13.48 -6.77
N SER A 7 13.48 -12.47 -6.69
CA SER A 7 13.20 -11.26 -5.91
C SER A 7 12.01 -10.46 -6.44
N ARG A 8 11.80 -10.38 -7.77
CA ARG A 8 10.64 -9.68 -8.36
C ARG A 8 9.34 -10.42 -8.07
N LEU A 9 9.33 -11.74 -8.20
CA LEU A 9 8.16 -12.56 -7.93
C LEU A 9 7.81 -12.58 -6.44
N SER A 10 8.82 -12.58 -5.56
CA SER A 10 8.62 -12.41 -4.11
C SER A 10 7.91 -11.10 -3.77
N ARG A 11 8.38 -9.98 -4.38
CA ARG A 11 7.72 -8.68 -4.22
C ARG A 11 6.31 -8.64 -4.77
N LEU A 12 6.06 -9.34 -5.87
CA LEU A 12 4.71 -9.45 -6.42
C LEU A 12 3.81 -10.21 -5.44
N ASP A 13 4.24 -11.38 -4.98
CA ASP A 13 3.47 -12.26 -4.07
C ASP A 13 2.98 -11.54 -2.81
N ASN A 14 3.82 -10.70 -2.22
CA ASN A 14 3.50 -9.89 -1.04
C ASN A 14 2.49 -8.76 -1.31
N ARG A 15 2.26 -8.40 -2.58
CA ARG A 15 1.30 -7.36 -2.99
C ARG A 15 -0.04 -7.95 -3.43
N LEU A 16 -0.10 -9.26 -3.65
CA LEU A 16 -1.32 -9.92 -4.09
C LEU A 16 -2.28 -10.12 -2.93
N ASP A 17 -3.57 -9.99 -3.21
CA ASP A 17 -4.59 -10.45 -2.28
C ASP A 17 -4.77 -11.99 -2.37
N ASN A 18 -5.51 -12.55 -1.42
CA ASN A 18 -5.77 -13.99 -1.34
C ASN A 18 -6.43 -14.55 -2.61
N THR A 19 -7.18 -13.71 -3.35
CA THR A 19 -7.86 -14.13 -4.58
C THR A 19 -6.85 -14.31 -5.70
N ASP A 20 -5.95 -13.35 -5.88
CA ASP A 20 -4.92 -13.41 -6.92
C ASP A 20 -3.85 -14.46 -6.62
N GLN A 21 -3.49 -14.64 -5.34
CA GLN A 21 -2.63 -15.75 -4.91
C GLN A 21 -3.26 -17.11 -5.24
N ALA A 22 -4.57 -17.27 -5.01
CA ALA A 22 -5.29 -18.51 -5.34
C ALA A 22 -5.32 -18.80 -6.84
N LYS A 23 -5.56 -17.77 -7.69
CA LYS A 23 -5.53 -17.92 -9.15
C LYS A 23 -4.16 -18.38 -9.65
N ILE A 24 -3.07 -17.80 -9.13
CA ILE A 24 -1.71 -18.20 -9.50
C ILE A 24 -1.43 -19.64 -9.04
N ALA A 25 -1.85 -19.99 -7.82
CA ALA A 25 -1.66 -21.33 -7.29
C ALA A 25 -2.40 -22.40 -8.13
N GLU A 26 -3.63 -22.13 -8.55
CA GLU A 26 -4.41 -23.00 -9.43
C GLU A 26 -3.72 -23.18 -10.80
N GLN A 27 -3.27 -22.08 -11.41
CA GLN A 27 -2.65 -22.12 -12.74
C GLN A 27 -1.25 -22.76 -12.72
N ALA A 28 -0.47 -22.58 -11.64
CA ALA A 28 0.88 -23.10 -11.51
C ALA A 28 0.95 -24.49 -10.84
N GLY A 29 -0.15 -24.94 -10.23
CA GLY A 29 -0.21 -26.16 -9.43
C GLY A 29 0.47 -26.06 -8.06
N LYS A 30 1.00 -24.88 -7.70
CA LYS A 30 1.63 -24.58 -6.41
C LYS A 30 1.65 -23.07 -6.14
N PRO A 31 1.70 -22.63 -4.86
CA PRO A 31 1.75 -21.22 -4.51
C PRO A 31 2.96 -20.48 -5.11
N LEU A 32 2.81 -19.18 -5.37
CA LEU A 32 3.88 -18.35 -5.92
C LEU A 32 5.09 -18.27 -4.96
N SER A 33 4.85 -18.21 -3.65
CA SER A 33 5.90 -18.32 -2.62
C SER A 33 6.74 -19.60 -2.73
N ALA A 34 6.13 -20.73 -3.11
CA ALA A 34 6.86 -21.98 -3.34
C ALA A 34 7.72 -21.90 -4.63
N ILE A 35 7.20 -21.29 -5.69
CA ILE A 35 7.96 -21.02 -6.93
C ILE A 35 9.18 -20.13 -6.64
N VAL A 36 9.00 -19.08 -5.83
CA VAL A 36 10.07 -18.18 -5.41
C VAL A 36 11.15 -18.94 -4.63
N ARG A 37 10.74 -19.82 -3.71
CA ARG A 37 11.67 -20.67 -2.95
C ARG A 37 12.46 -21.60 -3.88
N ASP A 38 11.81 -22.26 -4.82
CA ASP A 38 12.47 -23.14 -5.78
C ASP A 38 13.52 -22.39 -6.64
N LEU A 39 13.27 -21.12 -6.97
CA LEU A 39 14.23 -20.30 -7.72
C LEU A 39 15.45 -19.88 -6.88
N PHE A 40 15.28 -19.63 -5.58
CA PHE A 40 16.42 -19.39 -4.69
C PHE A 40 17.22 -20.67 -4.44
N ASP A 41 16.51 -21.79 -4.24
CA ASP A 41 17.11 -23.12 -4.08
C ASP A 41 17.88 -23.58 -5.33
N ALA A 42 17.51 -23.08 -6.52
CA ALA A 42 18.20 -23.35 -7.77
C ALA A 42 19.60 -22.74 -7.87
N ILE A 43 19.94 -21.79 -7.00
CA ILE A 43 21.25 -21.13 -6.96
C ILE A 43 21.97 -21.30 -5.63
N ASP A 44 21.41 -22.09 -4.70
CA ASP A 44 22.00 -22.43 -3.42
C ASP A 44 23.19 -23.40 -3.62
N ALA A 45 24.37 -23.02 -3.11
CA ALA A 45 25.62 -23.72 -3.35
C ALA A 45 25.65 -25.13 -2.75
N ASP A 46 25.18 -25.30 -1.50
CA ASP A 46 25.18 -26.59 -0.80
C ASP A 46 24.26 -27.58 -1.53
N LYS A 47 23.18 -27.03 -2.03
CA LYS A 47 22.08 -27.74 -2.66
C LYS A 47 22.46 -28.15 -4.09
N VAL A 48 23.22 -27.33 -4.82
CA VAL A 48 23.85 -27.66 -6.12
C VAL A 48 24.96 -28.71 -5.95
N GLU A 49 25.77 -28.59 -4.89
CA GLU A 49 26.83 -29.57 -4.60
C GLU A 49 26.26 -30.96 -4.31
N ALA A 50 25.14 -31.02 -3.58
CA ALA A 50 24.43 -32.28 -3.33
C ALA A 50 23.94 -32.96 -4.62
N ASP A 51 23.42 -32.19 -5.59
CA ASP A 51 22.97 -32.72 -6.88
C ASP A 51 24.15 -33.21 -7.73
N ALA A 52 25.27 -32.48 -7.74
CA ALA A 52 26.48 -32.90 -8.44
C ALA A 52 27.04 -34.22 -7.85
N LYS A 53 27.01 -34.37 -6.52
CA LYS A 53 27.37 -35.63 -5.83
C LYS A 53 26.43 -36.77 -6.21
N ALA A 54 25.13 -36.53 -6.21
CA ALA A 54 24.12 -37.52 -6.60
C ALA A 54 24.26 -37.95 -8.07
N ALA A 55 24.75 -37.07 -8.94
CA ALA A 55 25.04 -37.35 -10.35
C ALA A 55 26.35 -38.16 -10.58
N GLY A 56 27.07 -38.52 -9.51
CA GLY A 56 28.26 -39.36 -9.58
C GLY A 56 29.60 -38.62 -9.45
N HIS A 57 29.61 -37.39 -8.91
CA HIS A 57 30.82 -36.61 -8.63
C HIS A 57 31.02 -36.44 -7.12
N PRO A 58 31.67 -37.38 -6.40
CA PRO A 58 31.81 -37.34 -4.95
C PRO A 58 32.54 -36.08 -4.44
N GLU A 59 33.49 -35.60 -5.24
CA GLU A 59 34.13 -34.29 -5.11
C GLU A 59 33.86 -33.52 -6.42
N PRO A 60 32.79 -32.71 -6.46
CA PRO A 60 32.42 -31.95 -7.66
C PRO A 60 33.50 -30.95 -8.04
N ASP A 61 33.92 -30.96 -9.30
CA ASP A 61 34.69 -29.87 -9.88
C ASP A 61 33.77 -28.74 -10.38
N ASP A 62 34.36 -27.63 -10.81
CA ASP A 62 33.59 -26.46 -11.28
C ASP A 62 32.65 -26.81 -12.45
N ALA A 63 33.02 -27.78 -13.29
CA ALA A 63 32.21 -28.23 -14.41
C ALA A 63 30.98 -29.03 -13.95
N ALA A 64 31.14 -29.95 -12.99
CA ALA A 64 30.05 -30.69 -12.38
C ALA A 64 29.09 -29.77 -11.60
N MET A 65 29.64 -28.79 -10.88
CA MET A 65 28.85 -27.77 -10.18
C MET A 65 28.03 -26.90 -11.16
N HIS A 66 28.63 -26.51 -12.29
CA HIS A 66 27.93 -25.73 -13.30
C HIS A 66 26.80 -26.54 -13.98
N ALA A 67 27.06 -27.80 -14.32
CA ALA A 67 26.05 -28.68 -14.93
C ALA A 67 24.86 -28.93 -13.99
N ALA A 68 25.12 -29.27 -12.73
CA ALA A 68 24.07 -29.46 -11.72
C ALA A 68 23.24 -28.19 -11.50
N ARG A 69 23.89 -27.02 -11.48
CA ARG A 69 23.21 -25.73 -11.37
C ARG A 69 22.32 -25.45 -12.57
N GLU A 70 22.78 -25.67 -13.80
CA GLU A 70 21.96 -25.46 -14.99
C GLU A 70 20.72 -26.34 -15.00
N ASP A 71 20.88 -27.62 -14.66
CA ASP A 71 19.75 -28.56 -14.66
C ASP A 71 18.73 -28.21 -13.58
N ARG A 72 19.19 -27.78 -12.39
CA ARG A 72 18.28 -27.28 -11.36
C ARG A 72 17.56 -26.00 -11.78
N ILE A 73 18.25 -25.06 -12.43
CA ILE A 73 17.62 -23.85 -12.98
C ILE A 73 16.56 -24.19 -14.03
N LYS A 74 16.86 -25.13 -14.95
CA LYS A 74 15.88 -25.61 -15.95
C LYS A 74 14.64 -26.18 -15.26
N ASN A 75 14.83 -27.02 -14.25
CA ASN A 75 13.73 -27.63 -13.51
C ASN A 75 12.88 -26.58 -12.77
N ALA A 76 13.49 -25.61 -12.10
CA ALA A 76 12.78 -24.52 -11.44
C ALA A 76 12.03 -23.62 -12.44
N ALA A 77 12.56 -23.45 -13.66
CA ALA A 77 11.95 -22.64 -14.70
C ALA A 77 10.74 -23.30 -15.40
N ASN A 78 10.60 -24.63 -15.32
CA ASN A 78 9.54 -25.37 -16.03
C ASN A 78 8.11 -24.95 -15.65
N VAL A 79 7.92 -24.35 -14.46
CA VAL A 79 6.61 -23.85 -14.02
C VAL A 79 6.13 -22.67 -14.86
N PHE A 80 7.03 -21.90 -15.48
CA PHE A 80 6.71 -20.71 -16.27
C PHE A 80 6.19 -21.06 -17.67
N THR A 81 4.93 -21.47 -17.73
CA THR A 81 4.19 -21.66 -18.98
C THR A 81 3.68 -20.33 -19.54
N GLY A 82 3.40 -20.26 -20.84
CA GLY A 82 2.81 -19.07 -21.47
C GLY A 82 1.56 -18.54 -20.75
N PRO A 83 0.58 -19.39 -20.39
CA PRO A 83 -0.57 -18.99 -19.60
C PRO A 83 -0.21 -18.41 -18.22
N LEU A 84 0.71 -19.04 -17.48
CA LEU A 84 1.14 -18.55 -16.18
C LEU A 84 1.86 -17.20 -16.29
N ILE A 85 2.74 -17.05 -17.28
CA ILE A 85 3.45 -15.79 -17.54
C ILE A 85 2.44 -14.67 -17.84
N ASN A 86 1.45 -14.92 -18.69
CA ASN A 86 0.42 -13.93 -19.02
C ASN A 86 -0.44 -13.56 -17.81
N MET A 87 -0.78 -14.53 -16.96
CA MET A 87 -1.51 -14.30 -15.72
C MET A 87 -0.71 -13.41 -14.76
N ILE A 88 0.57 -13.76 -14.53
CA ILE A 88 1.47 -12.98 -13.68
C ILE A 88 1.67 -11.57 -14.24
N ASP A 89 1.82 -11.41 -15.56
CA ASP A 89 1.95 -10.08 -16.18
C ASP A 89 0.67 -9.26 -16.07
N THR A 90 -0.50 -9.88 -16.21
CA THR A 90 -1.80 -9.20 -16.07
C THR A 90 -2.00 -8.73 -14.63
N ILE A 91 -1.85 -9.63 -13.66
CA ILE A 91 -1.95 -9.33 -12.23
C ILE A 91 -0.91 -8.26 -11.85
N ARG A 92 0.33 -8.36 -12.37
CA ARG A 92 1.35 -7.34 -12.16
C ARG A 92 0.90 -5.99 -12.72
N ARG A 93 0.37 -5.91 -13.95
CA ARG A 93 -0.13 -4.66 -14.55
C ARG A 93 -1.28 -4.06 -13.75
N ASP A 94 -2.20 -4.88 -13.27
CA ASP A 94 -3.33 -4.44 -12.47
C ASP A 94 -2.87 -3.90 -11.10
N ASN A 95 -1.84 -4.51 -10.51
CA ASN A 95 -1.23 -4.06 -9.25
C ASN A 95 -0.19 -2.92 -9.42
N GLU A 96 0.43 -2.79 -10.60
CA GLU A 96 1.42 -1.76 -10.95
C GLU A 96 0.81 -0.65 -11.83
N GLN A 97 -0.52 -0.53 -11.90
CA GLN A 97 -1.17 0.59 -12.57
C GLN A 97 -0.72 1.90 -11.90
N THR A 98 0.36 2.45 -12.43
CA THR A 98 0.77 3.83 -12.29
C THR A 98 -0.12 4.57 -13.27
N ILE A 99 -0.98 5.45 -12.76
CA ILE A 99 -1.75 6.37 -13.59
C ILE A 99 -0.73 7.19 -14.39
N ASP A 100 -0.76 7.06 -15.72
CA ASP A 100 0.02 7.91 -16.62
C ASP A 100 -0.44 9.37 -16.42
N HIS A 101 0.44 10.18 -15.82
CA HIS A 101 0.21 11.62 -15.62
C HIS A 101 0.75 12.46 -16.79
N ASP A 102 1.56 11.88 -17.68
CA ASP A 102 2.28 12.60 -18.75
C ASP A 102 1.51 12.59 -20.08
N ASN A 103 0.60 11.63 -20.25
CA ASN A 103 -0.30 11.54 -21.40
C ASN A 103 -1.78 11.52 -20.96
N LEU A 104 -2.14 12.45 -20.08
CA LEU A 104 -3.54 12.71 -19.78
C LEU A 104 -4.22 13.24 -21.04
N ASP A 105 -5.20 12.49 -21.54
CA ASP A 105 -6.24 13.07 -22.38
C ASP A 105 -6.75 14.32 -21.65
N THR A 106 -6.55 15.48 -22.27
CA THR A 106 -7.01 16.74 -21.70
C THR A 106 -8.52 16.72 -21.84
N LEU A 107 -9.21 16.62 -20.71
CA LEU A 107 -10.65 16.76 -20.64
C LEU A 107 -11.02 18.17 -21.14
N THR A 108 -11.33 18.31 -22.43
CA THR A 108 -11.74 19.59 -23.02
C THR A 108 -13.06 20.08 -22.44
N ARG A 109 -13.87 19.15 -21.88
CA ARG A 109 -15.14 19.39 -21.20
C ARG A 109 -15.59 18.13 -20.45
N ALA A 110 -15.81 18.22 -19.13
CA ALA A 110 -16.77 17.37 -18.42
C ALA A 110 -17.88 18.28 -17.90
N GLU A 111 -18.79 18.64 -18.79
CA GLU A 111 -20.02 19.29 -18.37
C GLU A 111 -21.02 18.20 -17.99
N TRP A 112 -21.52 18.30 -16.76
CA TRP A 112 -22.70 17.58 -16.32
C TRP A 112 -23.88 18.02 -17.20
N ALA A 113 -24.71 17.09 -17.65
CA ALA A 113 -25.96 17.45 -18.32
C ALA A 113 -26.91 18.07 -17.27
N GLY A 114 -27.08 19.40 -17.29
CA GLY A 114 -28.01 20.13 -16.40
C GLY A 114 -27.33 21.19 -15.51
N ASP A 115 -28.00 21.60 -14.43
CA ASP A 115 -27.45 22.52 -13.43
C ASP A 115 -26.30 21.81 -12.67
N VAL A 116 -25.08 22.27 -12.91
CA VAL A 116 -23.84 21.68 -12.39
C VAL A 116 -23.84 21.66 -10.86
N GLU A 117 -24.39 22.69 -10.23
CA GLU A 117 -24.41 22.82 -8.78
C GLU A 117 -25.44 21.87 -8.15
N GLU A 118 -26.61 21.73 -8.77
CA GLU A 118 -27.66 20.81 -8.31
C GLU A 118 -27.21 19.35 -8.40
N ASN A 119 -26.55 18.97 -9.50
CA ASN A 119 -25.99 17.64 -9.68
C ASN A 119 -24.89 17.33 -8.66
N ALA A 120 -23.99 18.29 -8.40
CA ALA A 120 -22.94 18.13 -7.40
C ALA A 120 -23.54 17.95 -5.99
N LYS A 121 -24.53 18.77 -5.62
CA LYS A 121 -25.27 18.64 -4.35
C LYS A 121 -25.93 17.27 -4.22
N LYS A 122 -26.52 16.77 -5.29
CA LYS A 122 -27.16 15.45 -5.30
C LYS A 122 -26.15 14.32 -5.06
N ILE A 123 -25.01 14.33 -5.75
CA ILE A 123 -23.95 13.33 -5.54
C ILE A 123 -23.43 13.37 -4.10
N VAL A 124 -23.21 14.57 -3.57
CA VAL A 124 -22.77 14.76 -2.18
C VAL A 124 -23.80 14.20 -1.20
N GLN A 125 -25.09 14.55 -1.38
CA GLN A 125 -26.15 14.05 -0.52
C GLN A 125 -26.25 12.52 -0.55
N GLU A 126 -26.21 11.91 -1.74
CA GLU A 126 -26.33 10.46 -1.89
C GLU A 126 -25.13 9.71 -1.30
N PHE A 127 -23.94 10.32 -1.34
CA PHE A 127 -22.76 9.80 -0.66
C PHE A 127 -22.87 9.93 0.87
N GLU A 128 -23.33 11.07 1.38
CA GLU A 128 -23.59 11.28 2.80
C GLU A 128 -24.61 10.29 3.34
N ASP A 129 -25.72 10.10 2.62
CA ASP A 129 -26.77 9.14 2.98
C ASP A 129 -26.21 7.72 3.05
N TYR A 130 -25.46 7.29 2.02
CA TYR A 130 -24.84 5.96 2.00
C TYR A 130 -23.89 5.75 3.18
N LEU A 131 -23.02 6.71 3.49
CA LEU A 131 -22.10 6.58 4.63
C LEU A 131 -22.85 6.51 5.97
N ASN A 132 -23.92 7.29 6.13
CA ASN A 132 -24.73 7.28 7.34
C ASN A 132 -25.51 5.97 7.52
N GLU A 133 -26.09 5.45 6.45
CA GLU A 133 -26.84 4.18 6.45
C GLU A 133 -25.94 2.99 6.79
N ASN A 134 -24.68 3.01 6.33
CA ASN A 134 -23.73 1.92 6.54
C ASN A 134 -22.79 2.12 7.73
N ARG A 135 -22.97 3.21 8.51
CA ARG A 135 -22.00 3.61 9.55
C ARG A 135 -21.79 2.55 10.63
N ASP A 136 -22.83 1.77 10.94
CA ASP A 136 -22.78 0.76 12.01
C ASP A 136 -22.45 -0.64 11.47
N GLU A 137 -22.40 -0.82 10.13
CA GLU A 137 -22.14 -2.10 9.46
C GLU A 137 -20.70 -2.24 8.93
N ILE A 138 -20.03 -1.12 8.68
CA ILE A 138 -18.66 -1.06 8.16
C ILE A 138 -17.74 -0.53 9.24
N GLU A 139 -16.74 -1.32 9.64
CA GLU A 139 -15.89 -1.02 10.81
C GLU A 139 -15.21 0.34 10.74
N ALA A 140 -14.60 0.69 9.61
CA ALA A 140 -13.98 2.01 9.41
C ALA A 140 -14.99 3.15 9.60
N LEU A 141 -16.21 3.01 9.06
CA LEU A 141 -17.24 4.03 9.22
C LEU A 141 -17.68 4.14 10.69
N SER A 142 -17.87 3.01 11.37
CA SER A 142 -18.21 3.00 12.79
C SER A 142 -17.16 3.73 13.62
N ILE A 143 -15.87 3.54 13.32
CA ILE A 143 -14.79 4.26 14.00
C ILE A 143 -14.87 5.77 13.71
N TYR A 144 -15.02 6.18 12.44
CA TYR A 144 -15.08 7.59 12.08
C TYR A 144 -16.28 8.32 12.71
N PHE A 145 -17.47 7.72 12.63
CA PHE A 145 -18.72 8.31 13.12
C PHE A 145 -18.86 8.23 14.64
N ASN A 146 -18.52 7.09 15.25
CA ASN A 146 -18.94 6.77 16.61
C ASN A 146 -17.78 6.67 17.62
N THR A 147 -16.53 6.46 17.19
CA THR A 147 -15.43 6.17 18.14
C THR A 147 -14.17 7.00 17.88
N PRO A 148 -14.16 8.29 18.29
CA PRO A 148 -13.01 9.18 18.08
C PRO A 148 -11.67 8.64 18.59
N ALA A 149 -11.66 7.95 19.72
CA ALA A 149 -10.45 7.42 20.34
C ALA A 149 -9.77 6.30 19.54
N ARG A 150 -10.51 5.60 18.66
CA ARG A 150 -10.00 4.48 17.86
C ARG A 150 -9.62 4.89 16.42
N ARG A 151 -9.66 6.19 16.08
CA ARG A 151 -9.40 6.64 14.70
C ARG A 151 -7.99 6.36 14.22
N SER A 152 -7.03 6.27 15.14
CA SER A 152 -5.65 5.84 14.86
C SER A 152 -5.53 4.35 14.52
N GLU A 153 -6.55 3.55 14.83
CA GLU A 153 -6.61 2.12 14.52
C GLU A 153 -7.20 1.84 13.13
N VAL A 154 -7.64 2.88 12.39
CA VAL A 154 -8.21 2.68 11.04
C VAL A 154 -7.12 2.25 10.08
N THR A 155 -7.16 0.98 9.68
CA THR A 155 -6.16 0.39 8.79
C THR A 155 -6.53 0.52 7.32
N PHE A 156 -5.54 0.27 6.46
CA PHE A 156 -5.75 0.18 5.01
C PHE A 156 -6.81 -0.85 4.61
N ALA A 157 -6.82 -2.01 5.27
CA ALA A 157 -7.81 -3.05 5.00
C ALA A 157 -9.24 -2.57 5.29
N MET A 158 -9.44 -1.83 6.39
CA MET A 158 -10.76 -1.29 6.74
C MET A 158 -11.25 -0.28 5.69
N VAL A 159 -10.40 0.63 5.23
CA VAL A 159 -10.75 1.61 4.18
C VAL A 159 -11.01 0.90 2.84
N LYS A 160 -10.22 -0.13 2.50
CA LYS A 160 -10.43 -0.95 1.31
C LYS A 160 -11.78 -1.67 1.34
N ASP A 161 -12.24 -2.12 2.52
CA ASP A 161 -13.57 -2.72 2.66
C ASP A 161 -14.69 -1.69 2.39
N VAL A 162 -14.55 -0.45 2.87
CA VAL A 162 -15.50 0.63 2.55
C VAL A 162 -15.56 0.85 1.05
N LEU A 163 -14.39 0.96 0.39
CA LEU A 163 -14.32 1.18 -1.05
C LEU A 163 -14.98 0.03 -1.83
N ARG A 164 -14.70 -1.21 -1.44
CA ARG A 164 -15.26 -2.41 -2.08
C ARG A 164 -16.78 -2.45 -1.99
N ARG A 165 -17.35 -2.16 -0.81
CA ARG A 165 -18.81 -2.12 -0.60
C ARG A 165 -19.45 -0.98 -1.37
N LEU A 166 -18.88 0.23 -1.29
CA LEU A 166 -19.35 1.40 -2.04
C LEU A 166 -19.38 1.13 -3.55
N ALA A 167 -18.32 0.51 -4.09
CA ALA A 167 -18.25 0.17 -5.51
C ALA A 167 -19.28 -0.90 -5.92
N ALA A 168 -19.65 -1.82 -5.02
CA ALA A 168 -20.65 -2.84 -5.28
C ALA A 168 -22.08 -2.28 -5.21
N ASP A 169 -22.37 -1.47 -4.19
CA ASP A 169 -23.71 -0.98 -3.90
C ASP A 169 -24.09 0.25 -4.73
N GLN A 170 -23.13 1.17 -4.92
CA GLN A 170 -23.34 2.46 -5.58
C GLN A 170 -22.15 2.82 -6.50
N PRO A 171 -21.97 2.14 -7.65
CA PRO A 171 -20.83 2.37 -8.55
C PRO A 171 -20.64 3.83 -9.01
N ARG A 172 -21.75 4.58 -9.11
CA ARG A 172 -21.74 6.01 -9.47
C ARG A 172 -21.11 6.92 -8.41
N LEU A 173 -21.00 6.46 -7.17
CA LEU A 173 -20.41 7.16 -6.04
C LEU A 173 -18.91 6.80 -5.89
N ALA A 174 -18.25 6.43 -6.99
CA ALA A 174 -16.80 6.22 -6.99
C ALA A 174 -16.07 7.43 -6.35
N PRO A 175 -15.06 7.21 -5.47
CA PRO A 175 -14.50 8.29 -4.65
C PRO A 175 -14.00 9.50 -5.43
N LEU A 176 -13.29 9.31 -6.55
CA LEU A 176 -12.85 10.44 -7.37
C LEU A 176 -13.99 11.24 -8.02
N THR A 177 -15.15 10.62 -8.26
CA THR A 177 -16.36 11.32 -8.74
C THR A 177 -16.96 12.18 -7.64
N VAL A 178 -17.11 11.61 -6.45
CA VAL A 178 -17.62 12.32 -5.26
C VAL A 178 -16.67 13.44 -4.86
N TRP A 179 -15.35 13.21 -4.95
CA TRP A 179 -14.32 14.24 -4.73
C TRP A 179 -14.54 15.44 -5.63
N ARG A 180 -14.79 15.25 -6.92
CA ARG A 180 -15.04 16.37 -7.86
C ARG A 180 -16.28 17.16 -7.48
N ALA A 181 -17.33 16.48 -7.00
CA ALA A 181 -18.54 17.16 -6.52
C ALA A 181 -18.24 18.03 -5.29
N TYR A 182 -17.58 17.49 -4.27
CA TYR A 182 -17.15 18.30 -3.11
C TYR A 182 -16.18 19.41 -3.50
N ALA A 183 -15.20 19.13 -4.37
CA ALA A 183 -14.22 20.11 -4.79
C ALA A 183 -14.88 21.31 -5.51
N HIS A 184 -15.93 21.04 -6.30
CA HIS A 184 -16.73 22.09 -6.92
C HIS A 184 -17.50 22.91 -5.89
N LEU A 185 -18.18 22.27 -4.95
CA LEU A 185 -19.01 22.94 -3.93
C LEU A 185 -18.18 23.71 -2.89
N ASP A 186 -16.99 23.21 -2.55
CA ASP A 186 -16.08 23.83 -1.57
C ASP A 186 -15.13 24.88 -2.21
N ASP A 187 -15.24 25.18 -3.52
CA ASP A 187 -14.27 25.99 -4.30
C ASP A 187 -12.81 25.55 -4.07
N TYR A 188 -12.58 24.23 -4.06
CA TYR A 188 -11.27 23.64 -3.77
C TYR A 188 -10.28 23.86 -4.93
N LYS A 189 -9.12 24.44 -4.63
CA LYS A 189 -8.08 24.82 -5.63
C LYS A 189 -6.79 24.00 -5.51
N GLY A 190 -6.79 22.97 -4.67
CA GLY A 190 -5.63 22.10 -4.49
C GLY A 190 -5.54 21.01 -5.55
N GLU A 191 -4.50 20.21 -5.43
CA GLU A 191 -4.28 19.04 -6.27
C GLU A 191 -5.32 17.94 -5.97
N SER A 192 -5.61 17.12 -6.97
CA SER A 192 -6.47 15.94 -6.78
C SER A 192 -5.79 14.89 -5.87
N PRO A 193 -6.56 13.97 -5.27
CA PRO A 193 -6.02 12.85 -4.50
C PRO A 193 -5.21 11.92 -5.40
N ALA A 194 -4.22 11.24 -4.82
CA ALA A 194 -3.37 10.30 -5.55
C ALA A 194 -4.12 9.02 -6.00
N GLY A 195 -5.27 8.72 -5.39
CA GLY A 195 -6.10 7.57 -5.73
C GLY A 195 -7.37 7.47 -4.89
N ASP A 196 -8.22 6.50 -5.23
CA ASP A 196 -9.56 6.34 -4.64
C ASP A 196 -9.56 6.19 -3.12
N LEU A 197 -8.60 5.46 -2.54
CA LEU A 197 -8.54 5.27 -1.08
C LEU A 197 -8.24 6.57 -0.33
N THR A 198 -7.27 7.35 -0.83
CA THR A 198 -6.93 8.65 -0.23
C THR A 198 -8.06 9.68 -0.41
N ALA A 199 -8.78 9.61 -1.53
CA ALA A 199 -9.99 10.40 -1.74
C ALA A 199 -11.07 10.00 -0.75
N LEU A 200 -11.33 8.69 -0.60
CA LEU A 200 -12.37 8.15 0.26
C LEU A 200 -12.18 8.56 1.72
N VAL A 201 -10.96 8.51 2.27
CA VAL A 201 -10.71 8.95 3.65
C VAL A 201 -10.96 10.44 3.83
N ALA A 202 -10.53 11.27 2.88
CA ALA A 202 -10.80 12.70 2.94
C ALA A 202 -12.31 13.00 2.86
N LEU A 203 -13.04 12.27 2.03
CA LEU A 203 -14.48 12.35 1.90
C LEU A 203 -15.21 11.92 3.17
N ILE A 204 -14.88 10.77 3.75
CA ILE A 204 -15.48 10.30 5.01
C ILE A 204 -15.27 11.33 6.11
N ARG A 205 -14.06 11.90 6.23
CA ARG A 205 -13.77 12.94 7.23
C ARG A 205 -14.55 14.22 7.00
N ARG A 206 -14.75 14.63 5.74
CA ARG A 206 -15.60 15.75 5.37
C ARG A 206 -17.05 15.52 5.83
N VAL A 207 -17.59 14.33 5.58
CA VAL A 207 -18.95 13.94 5.97
C VAL A 207 -19.11 13.87 7.49
N CYS A 208 -18.14 13.29 8.20
CA CYS A 208 -18.17 13.22 9.67
C CYS A 208 -17.91 14.58 10.36
N GLY A 209 -17.72 15.66 9.60
CA GLY A 209 -17.48 17.00 10.13
C GLY A 209 -16.10 17.17 10.80
N LEU A 210 -15.16 16.26 10.54
CA LEU A 210 -13.80 16.35 11.06
C LEU A 210 -12.98 17.40 10.32
N ASP A 211 -13.23 17.52 9.02
CA ASP A 211 -12.65 18.55 8.18
C ASP A 211 -13.78 19.47 7.68
N ALA A 212 -13.67 20.78 7.97
CA ALA A 212 -14.70 21.77 7.62
C ALA A 212 -14.80 22.06 6.12
N THR A 213 -13.77 21.69 5.36
CA THR A 213 -13.69 21.73 3.90
C THR A 213 -12.88 20.53 3.42
N LEU A 214 -13.03 20.20 2.15
CA LEU A 214 -12.26 19.13 1.51
C LEU A 214 -10.76 19.34 1.72
N THR A 215 -10.12 18.41 2.43
CA THR A 215 -8.70 18.46 2.77
C THR A 215 -8.03 17.17 2.31
N ARG A 216 -6.98 17.28 1.48
CA ARG A 216 -6.28 16.09 0.98
C ARG A 216 -5.58 15.37 2.12
N HIS A 217 -5.65 14.03 2.12
CA HIS A 217 -5.05 13.20 3.17
C HIS A 217 -3.56 13.53 3.41
N SER A 218 -2.76 13.61 2.35
CA SER A 218 -1.32 13.91 2.49
C SER A 218 -1.05 15.31 3.07
N GLU A 219 -1.90 16.30 2.76
CA GLU A 219 -1.74 17.66 3.29
C GLU A 219 -2.03 17.68 4.79
N ARG A 220 -3.07 16.97 5.21
CA ARG A 220 -3.37 16.75 6.63
C ARG A 220 -2.20 16.08 7.35
N VAL A 221 -1.71 14.96 6.82
CA VAL A 221 -0.59 14.21 7.42
C VAL A 221 0.65 15.08 7.55
N ARG A 222 0.99 15.85 6.51
CA ARG A 222 2.13 16.80 6.56
C ARG A 222 1.93 17.89 7.61
N ARG A 223 0.74 18.49 7.70
CA ARG A 223 0.42 19.52 8.69
C ARG A 223 0.46 18.97 10.11
N ASN A 224 -0.13 17.81 10.33
CA ASN A 224 -0.15 17.14 11.63
C ASN A 224 1.25 16.75 12.07
N PHE A 225 2.08 16.24 11.15
CA PHE A 225 3.50 15.96 11.41
C PHE A 225 4.26 17.21 11.84
N GLN A 226 4.09 18.34 11.14
CA GLN A 226 4.71 19.61 11.52
C GLN A 226 4.29 20.05 12.93
N ASN A 227 3.00 19.96 13.24
CA ASN A 227 2.46 20.31 14.55
C ASN A 227 3.00 19.39 15.66
N TRP A 228 3.07 18.08 15.39
CA TRP A 228 3.60 17.09 16.32
C TRP A 228 5.08 17.33 16.62
N ILE A 229 5.91 17.53 15.59
CA ILE A 229 7.34 17.87 15.74
C ILE A 229 7.50 19.18 16.54
N LEU A 230 6.75 20.22 16.20
CA LEU A 230 6.83 21.51 16.89
C LEU A 230 6.47 21.35 18.38
N LYS A 231 5.40 20.62 18.69
CA LYS A 231 4.98 20.32 20.05
C LYS A 231 6.08 19.56 20.81
N ARG A 232 6.63 18.49 20.22
CA ARG A 232 7.70 17.69 20.83
C ARG A 232 8.96 18.52 21.10
N HIS A 233 9.37 19.36 20.15
CA HIS A 233 10.57 20.21 20.26
C HIS A 233 10.39 21.49 21.09
N SER A 234 9.15 21.85 21.44
CA SER A 234 8.85 23.03 22.27
C SER A 234 9.03 22.78 23.77
N GLY A 235 9.10 21.52 24.21
CA GLY A 235 9.34 21.13 25.59
C GLY A 235 10.82 21.15 25.98
N ALA A 236 11.10 20.87 27.25
CA ALA A 236 12.46 20.73 27.78
C ALA A 236 13.13 19.37 27.47
N GLY A 237 12.46 18.52 26.68
CA GLY A 237 12.97 17.21 26.28
C GLY A 237 14.04 17.26 25.20
N GLU A 238 14.71 16.14 24.98
CA GLU A 238 15.69 16.01 23.90
C GLU A 238 15.02 16.15 22.53
N LYS A 239 15.67 16.91 21.65
CA LYS A 239 15.21 17.09 20.28
C LYS A 239 15.69 15.92 19.43
N PHE A 240 14.91 15.58 18.40
CA PHE A 240 15.32 14.57 17.45
C PHE A 240 16.59 15.01 16.71
N THR A 241 17.53 14.07 16.60
CA THR A 241 18.72 14.20 15.75
C THR A 241 18.32 14.25 14.27
N GLU A 242 19.25 14.65 13.41
CA GLU A 242 19.00 14.68 11.96
C GLU A 242 18.62 13.30 11.42
N ALA A 243 19.32 12.24 11.86
CA ALA A 243 19.02 10.86 11.46
C ALA A 243 17.63 10.40 11.92
N GLN A 244 17.23 10.74 13.15
CA GLN A 244 15.87 10.48 13.64
C GLN A 244 14.84 11.27 12.82
N MET A 245 15.09 12.55 12.54
CA MET A 245 14.19 13.39 11.73
C MET A 245 14.00 12.86 10.31
N ASP A 246 15.06 12.33 9.68
CA ASP A 246 14.96 11.72 8.36
C ASP A 246 14.09 10.45 8.39
N TRP A 247 14.24 9.63 9.42
CA TRP A 247 13.36 8.48 9.64
C TRP A 247 11.91 8.87 9.86
N LEU A 248 11.65 9.86 10.72
CA LEU A 248 10.29 10.36 10.97
C LEU A 248 9.64 10.95 9.70
N ARG A 249 10.42 11.55 8.79
CA ARG A 249 9.93 12.01 7.48
C ARG A 249 9.54 10.85 6.57
N MET A 250 10.31 9.76 6.55
CA MET A 250 9.93 8.55 5.81
C MET A 250 8.63 7.94 6.34
N ILE A 251 8.47 7.87 7.67
CA ILE A 251 7.22 7.41 8.29
C ILE A 251 6.05 8.33 7.92
N ARG A 252 6.23 9.65 7.97
CA ARG A 252 5.21 10.62 7.50
C ARG A 252 4.81 10.36 6.04
N ASP A 253 5.79 10.15 5.16
CA ASP A 253 5.52 9.95 3.74
C ASP A 253 4.83 8.62 3.48
N HIS A 254 5.20 7.57 4.22
CA HIS A 254 4.46 6.31 4.26
C HIS A 254 3.02 6.56 4.71
N LEU A 255 2.80 7.23 5.85
CA LEU A 255 1.47 7.59 6.39
C LEU A 255 0.65 8.55 5.51
N ALA A 256 1.26 9.20 4.51
CA ALA A 256 0.54 10.02 3.55
C ALA A 256 -0.11 9.17 2.42
N THR A 257 0.34 7.93 2.28
CA THR A 257 -0.09 6.96 1.26
C THR A 257 -0.76 5.73 1.87
N SER A 258 -0.28 5.31 3.03
CA SER A 258 -0.79 4.27 3.92
C SER A 258 -1.44 4.95 5.14
N PHE A 259 -2.45 4.34 5.77
CA PHE A 259 -3.18 5.02 6.84
C PHE A 259 -2.56 4.85 8.24
N ILE A 260 -1.77 3.78 8.40
CA ILE A 260 -1.11 3.40 9.64
C ILE A 260 0.30 2.89 9.29
N ILE A 261 1.22 2.93 10.25
CA ILE A 261 2.49 2.20 10.19
C ILE A 261 2.52 1.11 11.26
N GLU A 262 2.85 -0.11 10.84
CA GLU A 262 3.02 -1.29 11.68
C GLU A 262 4.48 -1.78 11.63
N HIS A 263 4.82 -2.76 12.47
CA HIS A 263 6.18 -3.33 12.49
C HIS A 263 6.59 -3.90 11.14
N ASP A 264 5.67 -4.65 10.51
CA ASP A 264 5.91 -5.31 9.23
C ASP A 264 6.19 -4.30 8.10
N ASP A 265 5.70 -3.06 8.22
CA ASP A 265 5.99 -1.99 7.25
C ASP A 265 7.46 -1.55 7.31
N LEU A 266 8.12 -1.68 8.46
CA LEU A 266 9.53 -1.31 8.63
C LEU A 266 10.48 -2.28 7.91
N ASP A 267 10.00 -3.48 7.56
CA ASP A 267 10.74 -4.44 6.74
C ASP A 267 10.50 -4.25 5.24
N MET A 268 9.74 -3.22 4.86
CA MET A 268 9.42 -2.87 3.48
C MET A 268 10.12 -1.58 3.03
N SER A 269 10.14 -1.35 1.73
CA SER A 269 10.70 -0.12 1.14
C SER A 269 9.88 1.12 1.53
N PRO A 270 10.52 2.26 1.87
CA PRO A 270 11.95 2.55 1.80
C PRO A 270 12.77 2.20 3.06
N PHE A 271 12.14 1.66 4.11
CA PHE A 271 12.77 1.42 5.41
C PHE A 271 13.80 0.30 5.35
N ASP A 272 13.51 -0.79 4.62
CA ASP A 272 14.42 -1.92 4.40
C ASP A 272 15.81 -1.50 3.89
N GLY A 273 15.85 -0.60 2.90
CA GLY A 273 17.05 -0.01 2.33
C GLY A 273 17.78 0.95 3.26
N LYS A 274 17.20 1.27 4.41
CA LYS A 274 17.77 2.11 5.47
C LYS A 274 18.06 1.31 6.74
N GLY A 275 17.98 -0.02 6.70
CA GLY A 275 18.25 -0.92 7.84
C GLY A 275 17.01 -1.38 8.62
N GLY A 276 15.82 -1.03 8.13
CA GLY A 276 14.52 -1.54 8.58
C GLY A 276 14.25 -1.39 10.06
N LEU A 277 13.54 -2.37 10.65
CA LEU A 277 13.22 -2.40 12.07
C LEU A 277 14.46 -2.23 12.97
N GLY A 278 15.59 -2.84 12.58
CA GLY A 278 16.85 -2.73 13.31
C GLY A 278 17.39 -1.29 13.37
N GLN A 279 17.28 -0.53 12.29
CA GLN A 279 17.68 0.88 12.28
C GLN A 279 16.72 1.76 13.08
N MET A 280 15.41 1.47 13.03
CA MET A 280 14.42 2.16 13.87
C MET A 280 14.77 1.97 15.36
N TYR A 281 15.05 0.74 15.79
CA TYR A 281 15.49 0.45 17.15
C TYR A 281 16.84 1.11 17.48
N ALA A 282 17.80 1.14 16.56
CA ALA A 282 19.08 1.82 16.78
C ALA A 282 18.93 3.34 16.99
N LEU A 283 17.92 3.97 16.38
CA LEU A 283 17.69 5.42 16.48
C LEU A 283 16.83 5.80 17.68
N PHE A 284 15.85 5.00 18.04
CA PHE A 284 14.85 5.35 19.07
C PHE A 284 14.92 4.48 20.33
N GLY A 285 15.65 3.36 20.28
CA GLY A 285 15.81 2.42 21.38
C GLY A 285 14.46 1.92 21.89
N ASP A 286 14.33 1.90 23.22
CA ASP A 286 13.12 1.45 23.90
C ASP A 286 11.90 2.35 23.65
N ASN A 287 12.10 3.58 23.14
CA ASN A 287 11.00 4.49 22.81
C ASN A 287 10.41 4.25 21.40
N MET A 288 10.89 3.26 20.66
CA MET A 288 10.44 2.99 19.29
C MET A 288 8.91 2.80 19.18
N GLU A 289 8.33 1.96 20.05
CA GLU A 289 6.89 1.67 20.06
C GLU A 289 6.07 2.93 20.36
N ASP A 290 6.52 3.71 21.35
CA ASP A 290 5.87 4.95 21.75
C ASP A 290 5.89 5.95 20.59
N ILE A 291 7.01 6.05 19.85
CA ILE A 291 7.10 6.91 18.67
C ILE A 291 6.14 6.45 17.57
N MET A 292 6.07 5.15 17.26
CA MET A 292 5.14 4.65 16.24
C MET A 292 3.69 4.92 16.63
N THR A 293 3.33 4.65 17.88
CA THR A 293 1.98 4.91 18.43
C THR A 293 1.65 6.40 18.38
N GLU A 294 2.54 7.26 18.90
CA GLU A 294 2.36 8.71 18.89
C GLU A 294 2.20 9.25 17.46
N MET A 295 2.95 8.72 16.49
CA MET A 295 2.85 9.14 15.09
C MET A 295 1.52 8.70 14.46
N ASN A 296 1.11 7.44 14.64
CA ASN A 296 -0.17 6.94 14.16
C ASN A 296 -1.33 7.77 14.73
N GLU A 297 -1.29 8.11 16.02
CA GLU A 297 -2.30 8.97 16.65
C GLU A 297 -2.25 10.41 16.14
N ALA A 298 -1.07 11.04 16.17
CA ALA A 298 -0.95 12.45 15.84
C ALA A 298 -1.25 12.74 14.36
N LEU A 299 -0.88 11.84 13.44
CA LEU A 299 -1.04 12.05 12.01
C LEU A 299 -2.42 11.60 11.49
N SER A 300 -3.09 10.67 12.16
CA SER A 300 -4.47 10.25 11.82
C SER A 300 -5.53 11.28 12.21
N ALA A 301 -5.27 12.07 13.27
CA ALA A 301 -6.17 13.09 13.83
C ALA A 301 -6.72 14.09 12.80
#